data_AF-A0A850T8R0-F1
#
_entry.id   AF-A0A850T8R0-F1
#
_cell.length_a   1.000
_cell.length_b   1.000
_cell.length_c   1.000
_cell.angle_alpha   90.00
_cell.angle_beta   90.00
_cell.angle_gamma   90.00
#
_symmetry.space_group_name_H-M   'P 1'
#
loop_
_entity.id
_entity.type
_entity.pdbx_description
1 polymer ?
#
loop_
_entity_poly.entity_id
_entity_poly.type
_entity_poly.pdbx_seq_one_letter_code
_entity_poly.pdbx_strand_id
1 'polypeptide(L)'
;MIWVGFCLVASPGNTAPNTINFQGILKDISGQPIINPSLSMTFSFFNISTGGTAVWTETLNTAVSDGRYHVVLGNQTPITADVLSNDDLWIEIAVEDDTLSPRQKIHSVPFALQGAPITGADIQDGSITDSDLGFSVLQNPHGGTFTAKQDLKVYHKVIAGNPEGAGSGEMSVLCPNGTEVVEIEGDDDGGEIKLRTGAGETSVGIYTSGSGDGYIRLYDGAGENTVVLDGKNSDGGALYLSHQDGDKLIALREYGNAGYMEVMNETGSATVTIDGDYQGGGRIRINGQTVNDYAEYFNLTDADAILPGMVVSINPEDGSSLMLTNSAYDKKVAGIISGANGMRAGMVIGQENNENRDKPLAVSGMVYGYVDATNAPVDVGDLLTSSEAPGYAMKATDRDRAFGAIVGKAMESLPKGKQLIRILVTLQ
;
A
#
# COMPACT_ATOMS: atom_id res chain seq x y z
N MET A 1 -29.38 -86.98 -12.71
CA MET A 1 -29.73 -86.79 -11.29
C MET A 1 -28.46 -86.34 -10.58
N ILE A 2 -28.61 -85.31 -9.75
CA ILE A 2 -27.59 -84.59 -8.96
C ILE A 2 -26.65 -83.69 -9.76
N TRP A 3 -27.06 -82.41 -9.83
CA TRP A 3 -26.25 -81.25 -10.18
C TRP A 3 -25.36 -80.87 -9.00
N VAL A 4 -24.13 -80.41 -9.26
CA VAL A 4 -23.30 -79.73 -8.26
C VAL A 4 -23.06 -78.31 -8.76
N GLY A 5 -23.76 -77.34 -8.17
CA GLY A 5 -23.54 -75.92 -8.38
C GLY A 5 -22.51 -75.40 -7.39
N PHE A 6 -21.49 -74.70 -7.87
CA PHE A 6 -20.54 -73.96 -7.04
C PHE A 6 -21.16 -72.58 -6.74
N CYS A 7 -21.32 -72.23 -5.47
CA CYS A 7 -21.80 -70.92 -5.03
C CYS A 7 -20.71 -70.26 -4.19
N LEU A 8 -20.15 -69.16 -4.69
CA LEU A 8 -19.27 -68.26 -3.94
C LEU A 8 -20.05 -66.96 -3.69
N VAL A 9 -20.26 -66.64 -2.42
CA VAL A 9 -20.87 -65.38 -2.01
C VAL A 9 -19.75 -64.42 -1.65
N ALA A 10 -19.61 -63.32 -2.40
CA ALA A 10 -18.78 -62.19 -2.02
C ALA A 10 -19.64 -61.16 -1.28
N SER A 11 -19.22 -60.70 -0.09
CA SER A 11 -19.81 -59.52 0.56
C SER A 11 -18.90 -58.32 0.33
N PRO A 12 -19.42 -57.18 -0.16
CA PRO A 12 -18.63 -55.96 -0.27
C PRO A 12 -18.56 -55.24 1.09
N GLY A 13 -17.40 -54.66 1.43
CA GLY A 13 -17.34 -53.59 2.43
C GLY A 13 -16.61 -53.85 3.75
N ASN A 14 -15.76 -54.87 3.84
CA ASN A 14 -14.75 -54.98 4.90
C ASN A 14 -13.55 -55.67 4.26
N THR A 15 -12.30 -55.35 4.63
CA THR A 15 -11.11 -56.04 4.09
C THR A 15 -11.40 -57.54 4.09
N ALA A 16 -11.51 -58.14 2.90
CA ALA A 16 -11.92 -59.53 2.79
C ALA A 16 -10.98 -60.35 3.67
N PRO A 17 -11.50 -61.19 4.58
CA PRO A 17 -10.62 -61.97 5.43
C PRO A 17 -9.72 -62.82 4.53
N ASN A 18 -8.40 -62.80 4.77
CA ASN A 18 -7.41 -63.57 4.02
C ASN A 18 -7.46 -65.05 4.43
N THR A 19 -8.64 -65.66 4.40
CA THR A 19 -8.86 -67.06 4.69
C THR A 19 -9.40 -67.78 3.47
N ILE A 20 -9.03 -69.06 3.30
CA ILE A 20 -9.40 -69.87 2.13
C ILE A 20 -10.18 -71.09 2.60
N ASN A 21 -11.41 -71.25 2.10
CA ASN A 21 -12.14 -72.51 2.26
C ASN A 21 -11.50 -73.58 1.38
N PHE A 22 -11.10 -74.70 1.97
CA PHE A 22 -10.49 -75.83 1.27
C PHE A 22 -11.17 -77.14 1.67
N GLN A 23 -11.46 -78.02 0.70
CA GLN A 23 -12.13 -79.28 0.94
C GLN A 23 -11.60 -80.36 0.00
N GLY A 24 -11.65 -81.62 0.45
CA GLY A 24 -11.17 -82.74 -0.34
C GLY A 24 -11.75 -84.08 0.09
N ILE A 25 -11.34 -85.14 -0.62
CA ILE A 25 -11.69 -86.52 -0.31
C ILE A 25 -10.39 -87.30 -0.07
N LEU A 26 -10.25 -87.87 1.13
CA LEU A 26 -9.18 -88.78 1.53
C LEU A 26 -9.67 -90.22 1.46
N LYS A 27 -8.88 -91.05 0.79
CA LYS A 27 -9.08 -92.49 0.69
C LYS A 27 -7.79 -93.20 1.05
N ASP A 28 -7.91 -94.40 1.60
CA ASP A 28 -6.77 -95.27 1.82
C ASP A 28 -6.27 -95.89 0.50
N ILE A 29 -5.17 -96.65 0.58
CA ILE A 29 -4.57 -97.34 -0.58
C ILE A 29 -5.50 -98.39 -1.22
N SER A 30 -6.53 -98.85 -0.48
CA SER A 30 -7.55 -99.78 -0.97
C SER A 30 -8.76 -99.05 -1.58
N GLY A 31 -8.72 -97.71 -1.63
CA GLY A 31 -9.77 -96.85 -2.16
C GLY A 31 -10.96 -96.63 -1.22
N GLN A 32 -10.88 -97.07 0.04
CA GLN A 32 -11.93 -96.85 1.04
C GLN A 32 -11.82 -95.44 1.65
N PRO A 33 -12.95 -94.78 1.91
CA PRO A 33 -12.95 -93.47 2.55
C PRO A 33 -12.37 -93.54 3.96
N ILE A 34 -11.46 -92.62 4.28
CA ILE A 34 -10.92 -92.48 5.64
C ILE A 34 -11.98 -91.83 6.55
N ILE A 35 -12.15 -92.35 7.76
CA ILE A 35 -13.01 -91.77 8.80
C ILE A 35 -12.16 -91.55 10.05
N ASN A 36 -11.94 -90.30 10.44
CA ASN A 36 -11.17 -89.94 11.62
C ASN A 36 -11.71 -88.62 12.20
N PRO A 37 -12.13 -88.57 13.48
CA PRO A 37 -12.68 -87.35 14.07
C PRO A 37 -11.67 -86.22 14.29
N SER A 38 -10.36 -86.48 14.22
CA SER A 38 -9.30 -85.49 14.46
C SER A 38 -7.98 -85.92 13.81
N LEU A 39 -7.92 -85.92 12.48
CA LEU A 39 -6.73 -86.26 11.70
C LEU A 39 -5.80 -85.04 11.58
N SER A 40 -4.52 -85.19 11.91
CA SER A 40 -3.53 -84.12 11.74
C SER A 40 -3.18 -83.95 10.26
N MET A 41 -3.47 -82.78 9.71
CA MET A 41 -3.22 -82.44 8.31
C MET A 41 -2.43 -81.14 8.23
N THR A 42 -1.33 -81.16 7.47
CA THR A 42 -0.51 -79.98 7.21
C THR A 42 -0.73 -79.51 5.78
N PHE A 43 -1.09 -78.24 5.63
CA PHE A 43 -1.29 -77.57 4.35
C PHE A 43 -0.15 -76.59 4.14
N SER A 44 0.53 -76.70 3.00
CA SER A 44 1.65 -75.81 2.66
C SER A 44 1.45 -75.22 1.28
N PHE A 45 1.72 -73.93 1.15
CA PHE A 45 1.75 -73.23 -0.13
C PHE A 45 3.17 -73.09 -0.66
N PHE A 46 3.31 -73.26 -1.97
CA PHE A 46 4.56 -73.14 -2.70
C PHE A 46 4.38 -72.31 -3.95
N ASN A 47 5.45 -71.61 -4.35
CA ASN A 47 5.50 -70.87 -5.62
C ASN A 47 6.02 -71.73 -6.79
N ILE A 48 6.26 -73.03 -6.57
CA ILE A 48 6.75 -73.98 -7.57
C ILE A 48 6.08 -75.35 -7.39
N SER A 49 5.86 -76.06 -8.50
CA SER A 49 5.14 -77.33 -8.53
C SER A 49 5.87 -78.52 -7.88
N THR A 50 7.20 -78.46 -7.75
CA THR A 50 8.04 -79.50 -7.12
C THR A 50 9.28 -78.88 -6.47
N GLY A 51 9.69 -79.36 -5.29
CA GLY A 51 10.82 -78.79 -4.53
C GLY A 51 10.49 -77.43 -3.92
N GLY A 52 11.52 -76.61 -3.64
CA GLY A 52 11.36 -75.27 -3.07
C GLY A 52 10.99 -75.25 -1.58
N THR A 53 10.97 -74.05 -0.99
CA THR A 53 10.56 -73.79 0.40
C THR A 53 9.10 -73.35 0.41
N ALA A 54 8.33 -73.79 1.41
CA ALA A 54 6.95 -73.33 1.57
C ALA A 54 6.93 -71.82 1.85
N VAL A 55 6.08 -71.08 1.13
CA VAL A 55 5.82 -69.65 1.37
C VAL A 55 4.83 -69.43 2.52
N TRP A 56 4.07 -70.47 2.87
CA TRP A 56 3.15 -70.50 4.00
C TRP A 56 2.85 -71.95 4.38
N THR A 57 2.67 -72.22 5.67
CA THR A 57 2.32 -73.56 6.19
C THR A 57 1.39 -73.43 7.39
N GLU A 58 0.38 -74.29 7.47
CA GLU A 58 -0.53 -74.41 8.61
C GLU A 58 -0.86 -75.89 8.86
N THR A 59 -0.79 -76.31 10.12
CA THR A 59 -1.18 -77.67 10.55
C THR A 59 -2.49 -77.60 11.33
N LEU A 60 -3.48 -78.38 10.90
CA LEU A 60 -4.82 -78.42 11.47
C LEU A 60 -5.21 -79.84 11.86
N ASN A 61 -5.87 -79.98 13.01
CA ASN A 61 -6.56 -81.22 13.37
C ASN A 61 -7.96 -81.18 12.77
N THR A 62 -8.20 -82.04 11.78
CA THR A 62 -9.38 -81.98 10.90
C THR A 62 -10.23 -83.24 11.04
N ALA A 63 -11.53 -83.07 11.25
CA ALA A 63 -12.47 -84.19 11.20
C ALA A 63 -12.70 -84.63 9.74
N VAL A 64 -12.46 -85.91 9.46
CA VAL A 64 -12.71 -86.55 8.18
C VAL A 64 -13.87 -87.52 8.36
N SER A 65 -14.96 -87.29 7.63
CA SER A 65 -16.17 -88.12 7.68
C SER A 65 -16.52 -88.57 6.27
N ASP A 66 -16.72 -89.87 6.09
CA ASP A 66 -16.96 -90.49 4.76
C ASP A 66 -15.90 -90.06 3.73
N GLY A 67 -14.63 -90.00 4.17
CA GLY A 67 -13.50 -89.54 3.37
C GLY A 67 -13.47 -88.04 3.13
N ARG A 68 -14.50 -87.26 3.45
CA ARG A 68 -14.56 -85.83 3.16
C ARG A 68 -14.03 -85.01 4.32
N TYR A 69 -13.29 -83.95 4.00
CA TYR A 69 -12.90 -82.92 4.94
C TYR A 69 -13.17 -81.53 4.37
N HIS A 70 -13.41 -80.57 5.25
CA HIS A 70 -13.52 -79.14 4.97
C HIS A 70 -12.73 -78.39 6.03
N VAL A 71 -11.90 -77.44 5.61
CA VAL A 71 -11.07 -76.60 6.47
C VAL A 71 -11.13 -75.15 5.98
N VAL A 72 -10.84 -74.22 6.91
CA VAL A 72 -10.61 -72.81 6.60
C VAL A 72 -9.14 -72.52 6.88
N LEU A 73 -8.37 -72.37 5.81
CA LEU A 73 -6.95 -72.05 5.87
C LEU A 73 -6.76 -70.57 6.21
N GLY A 74 -5.73 -70.26 6.99
CA GLY A 74 -5.37 -68.87 7.34
C GLY A 74 -6.00 -68.36 8.65
N ASN A 75 -6.77 -69.20 9.35
CA ASN A 75 -7.43 -68.80 10.59
C ASN A 75 -6.53 -68.98 11.82
N GLN A 76 -5.61 -69.95 11.84
CA GLN A 76 -4.61 -70.11 12.91
C GLN A 76 -3.29 -69.44 12.53
N THR A 77 -2.84 -69.63 11.30
CA THR A 77 -1.65 -68.98 10.74
C THR A 77 -2.07 -68.01 9.63
N PRO A 78 -2.17 -66.69 9.89
CA PRO A 78 -2.69 -65.74 8.91
C PRO A 78 -1.97 -65.80 7.55
N ILE A 79 -2.74 -65.84 6.47
CA ILE A 79 -2.20 -65.70 5.11
C ILE A 79 -2.05 -64.20 4.82
N THR A 80 -0.82 -63.76 4.53
CA THR A 80 -0.55 -62.34 4.22
C THR A 80 -0.86 -62.03 2.75
N ALA A 81 -1.02 -60.73 2.44
CA ALA A 81 -1.21 -60.28 1.06
C ALA A 81 -0.02 -60.66 0.15
N ASP A 82 1.19 -60.73 0.71
CA ASP A 82 2.41 -61.14 -0.02
C ASP A 82 2.37 -62.61 -0.46
N VAL A 83 1.72 -63.49 0.31
CA VAL A 83 1.52 -64.90 -0.10
C VAL A 83 0.51 -64.99 -1.24
N LEU A 84 -0.61 -64.24 -1.15
CA LEU A 84 -1.69 -64.28 -2.14
C LEU A 84 -1.41 -63.49 -3.42
N SER A 85 -0.39 -62.63 -3.42
CA SER A 85 0.05 -61.88 -4.61
C SER A 85 1.06 -62.64 -5.47
N ASN A 86 1.40 -63.89 -5.14
CA ASN A 86 2.22 -64.74 -6.01
C ASN A 86 1.41 -65.17 -7.25
N ASP A 87 1.98 -64.96 -8.44
CA ASP A 87 1.36 -65.32 -9.73
C ASP A 87 1.10 -66.83 -9.88
N ASP A 88 1.94 -67.65 -9.23
CA ASP A 88 1.84 -69.11 -9.20
C ASP A 88 1.82 -69.59 -7.76
N LEU A 89 0.70 -70.19 -7.34
CA LEU A 89 0.55 -70.76 -6.00
C LEU A 89 0.07 -72.22 -6.09
N TRP A 90 0.73 -73.11 -5.36
CA TRP A 90 0.44 -74.55 -5.31
C TRP A 90 0.24 -74.99 -3.87
N ILE A 91 -0.73 -75.87 -3.62
CA ILE A 91 -0.97 -76.49 -2.32
C ILE A 91 -0.41 -77.92 -2.28
N GLU A 92 0.34 -78.19 -1.21
CA GLU A 92 0.75 -79.52 -0.79
C GLU A 92 0.02 -79.88 0.50
N ILE A 93 -0.39 -81.15 0.61
CA ILE A 93 -1.14 -81.65 1.75
C ILE A 93 -0.36 -82.84 2.29
N ALA A 94 0.05 -82.77 3.55
CA ALA A 94 0.57 -83.91 4.29
C ALA A 94 -0.47 -84.38 5.30
N VAL A 95 -0.72 -85.68 5.33
CA VAL A 95 -1.62 -86.34 6.27
C VAL A 95 -0.76 -87.19 7.18
N GLU A 96 -0.66 -86.81 8.45
CA GLU A 96 0.33 -87.37 9.37
C GLU A 96 1.75 -87.31 8.77
N ASP A 97 2.38 -88.45 8.50
CA ASP A 97 3.74 -88.53 7.93
C ASP A 97 3.74 -88.70 6.39
N ASP A 98 2.58 -88.84 5.76
CA ASP A 98 2.45 -89.08 4.32
C ASP A 98 2.14 -87.79 3.55
N THR A 99 3.02 -87.41 2.61
CA THR A 99 2.80 -86.25 1.72
C THR A 99 2.09 -86.66 0.44
N LEU A 100 0.94 -86.03 0.17
CA LEU A 100 0.16 -86.29 -1.03
C LEU A 100 0.79 -85.61 -2.25
N SER A 101 0.93 -86.37 -3.34
CA SER A 101 1.54 -85.93 -4.59
C SER A 101 0.63 -86.27 -5.79
N PRO A 102 0.57 -85.42 -6.84
CA PRO A 102 1.28 -84.15 -7.01
C PRO A 102 0.62 -82.98 -6.25
N ARG A 103 1.37 -81.89 -6.05
CA ARG A 103 0.82 -80.60 -5.58
C ARG A 103 -0.29 -80.12 -6.51
N GLN A 104 -1.28 -79.44 -5.96
CA GLN A 104 -2.40 -78.91 -6.74
C GLN A 104 -2.23 -77.40 -6.92
N LYS A 105 -2.36 -76.90 -8.16
CA LYS A 105 -2.30 -75.45 -8.42
C LYS A 105 -3.57 -74.78 -7.89
N ILE A 106 -3.41 -73.69 -7.17
CA ILE A 106 -4.51 -72.82 -6.75
C ILE A 106 -4.80 -71.87 -7.90
N HIS A 107 -6.07 -71.81 -8.31
CA HIS A 107 -6.55 -70.93 -9.37
C HIS A 107 -7.48 -69.85 -8.79
N SER A 108 -7.48 -68.66 -9.40
CA SER A 108 -8.45 -67.61 -9.09
C SER A 108 -9.87 -68.06 -9.44
N VAL A 109 -10.85 -67.56 -8.68
CA VAL A 109 -12.28 -67.77 -8.99
C VAL A 109 -12.72 -66.79 -10.10
N PRO A 110 -13.64 -67.18 -11.01
CA PRO A 110 -13.96 -66.37 -12.20
C PRO A 110 -14.36 -64.90 -11.92
N PHE A 111 -15.10 -64.65 -10.83
CA PHE A 111 -15.50 -63.29 -10.46
C PHE A 111 -14.37 -62.48 -9.81
N ALA A 112 -13.37 -63.13 -9.20
CA ALA A 112 -12.21 -62.44 -8.64
C ALA A 112 -11.24 -61.97 -9.74
N LEU A 113 -11.22 -62.62 -10.90
CA LEU A 113 -10.42 -62.18 -12.06
C LEU A 113 -10.86 -60.81 -12.63
N GLN A 114 -12.07 -60.34 -12.31
CA GLN A 114 -12.59 -59.05 -12.78
C GLN A 114 -12.37 -57.90 -11.78
N GLY A 115 -11.94 -58.18 -10.55
CA GLY A 115 -11.68 -57.17 -9.54
C GLY A 115 -10.24 -56.67 -9.59
N ALA A 116 -9.91 -55.81 -10.55
CA ALA A 116 -8.62 -55.11 -10.53
C ALA A 116 -8.62 -54.02 -9.43
N PRO A 117 -7.50 -53.79 -8.71
CA PRO A 117 -7.39 -52.66 -7.81
C PRO A 117 -7.51 -51.34 -8.61
N ILE A 118 -8.34 -50.41 -8.12
CA ILE A 118 -8.46 -49.06 -8.68
C ILE A 118 -7.13 -48.36 -8.46
N THR A 119 -6.45 -48.04 -9.56
CA THR A 119 -5.22 -47.25 -9.60
C THR A 119 -5.55 -45.80 -9.92
N GLY A 120 -4.57 -44.89 -9.81
CA GLY A 120 -4.74 -43.51 -10.24
C GLY A 120 -5.13 -43.35 -11.71
N ALA A 121 -4.92 -44.38 -12.56
CA ALA A 121 -5.33 -44.37 -13.97
C ALA A 121 -6.82 -44.70 -14.17
N ASP A 122 -7.48 -45.30 -13.18
CA ASP A 122 -8.91 -45.60 -13.21
C ASP A 122 -9.76 -44.39 -12.78
N ILE A 123 -9.11 -43.37 -12.23
CA ILE A 123 -9.71 -42.05 -11.97
C ILE A 123 -9.42 -41.19 -13.20
N GLN A 124 -10.46 -40.90 -13.98
CA GLN A 124 -10.31 -40.00 -15.12
C GLN A 124 -9.95 -38.61 -14.64
N ASP A 125 -9.04 -37.94 -15.35
CA ASP A 125 -8.72 -36.55 -15.07
C ASP A 125 -10.01 -35.70 -15.11
N GLY A 126 -10.28 -34.96 -14.03
CA GLY A 126 -11.51 -34.19 -13.85
C GLY A 126 -12.75 -34.95 -13.37
N SER A 127 -12.67 -36.27 -13.06
CA SER A 127 -13.84 -37.03 -12.58
C SER A 127 -14.24 -36.73 -11.12
N ILE A 128 -13.40 -36.02 -10.39
CA ILE A 128 -13.70 -35.44 -9.07
C ILE A 128 -13.89 -33.94 -9.29
N THR A 129 -15.12 -33.47 -9.12
CA THR A 129 -15.49 -32.07 -9.32
C THR A 129 -15.60 -31.33 -7.99
N ASP A 130 -15.65 -30.00 -8.04
CA ASP A 130 -15.82 -29.16 -6.84
C ASP A 130 -17.11 -29.48 -6.05
N SER A 131 -18.14 -30.06 -6.69
CA SER A 131 -19.36 -30.50 -6.01
C SER A 131 -19.21 -31.80 -5.23
N ASP A 132 -18.22 -32.62 -5.58
CA ASP A 132 -17.92 -33.88 -4.90
C ASP A 132 -17.10 -33.65 -3.62
N LEU A 133 -16.50 -32.46 -3.49
CA LEU A 133 -15.75 -32.01 -2.33
C LEU A 133 -16.64 -31.07 -1.52
N GLY A 134 -17.07 -31.49 -0.32
CA GLY A 134 -17.97 -30.74 0.57
C GLY A 134 -17.45 -29.38 1.09
N PHE A 135 -16.39 -28.85 0.49
CA PHE A 135 -15.88 -27.50 0.65
C PHE A 135 -15.23 -27.09 -0.67
N SER A 136 -15.55 -25.91 -1.20
CA SER A 136 -15.04 -25.40 -2.48
C SER A 136 -13.52 -25.23 -2.39
N VAL A 137 -12.78 -26.17 -3.00
CA VAL A 137 -11.33 -26.13 -3.13
C VAL A 137 -11.01 -25.68 -4.55
N LEU A 138 -10.52 -24.45 -4.70
CA LEU A 138 -9.83 -24.05 -5.93
C LEU A 138 -8.51 -24.85 -6.00
N GLN A 139 -8.45 -25.86 -6.88
CA GLN A 139 -7.20 -26.56 -7.14
C GLN A 139 -6.25 -25.69 -7.99
N ASN A 140 -5.05 -25.44 -7.45
CA ASN A 140 -3.86 -25.17 -8.23
C ASN A 140 -3.13 -26.53 -8.42
N PRO A 141 -2.76 -26.95 -9.65
CA PRO A 141 -2.02 -28.18 -9.87
C PRO A 141 -0.62 -28.22 -9.20
N HIS A 142 -0.19 -27.13 -8.56
CA HIS A 142 1.09 -27.04 -7.82
C HIS A 142 0.96 -26.73 -6.32
N GLY A 143 -0.19 -27.02 -5.68
CA GLY A 143 -0.24 -27.22 -4.22
C GLY A 143 -0.22 -25.96 -3.34
N GLY A 144 -1.28 -25.16 -3.38
CA GLY A 144 -1.58 -24.16 -2.34
C GLY A 144 -3.07 -24.08 -2.04
N THR A 145 -3.46 -24.23 -0.76
CA THR A 145 -4.82 -24.03 -0.25
C THR A 145 -4.91 -22.74 0.57
N PHE A 146 -5.99 -21.96 0.42
CA PHE A 146 -6.28 -20.80 1.27
C PHE A 146 -7.74 -20.82 1.72
N THR A 147 -7.98 -20.79 3.04
CA THR A 147 -9.31 -20.76 3.66
C THR A 147 -9.52 -19.39 4.31
N ALA A 148 -10.54 -18.63 3.87
CA ALA A 148 -10.96 -17.41 4.55
C ALA A 148 -12.43 -17.51 5.02
N LYS A 149 -12.68 -17.11 6.27
CA LYS A 149 -14.02 -17.03 6.84
C LYS A 149 -14.70 -15.71 6.41
N GLN A 150 -15.83 -15.88 5.74
CA GLN A 150 -16.97 -14.95 5.54
C GLN A 150 -16.89 -13.76 4.57
N ASP A 151 -15.81 -12.98 4.37
CA ASP A 151 -15.95 -11.76 3.52
C ASP A 151 -14.74 -11.34 2.65
N LEU A 152 -13.85 -12.27 2.25
CA LEU A 152 -12.76 -11.94 1.32
C LEU A 152 -12.99 -12.57 -0.06
N LYS A 153 -13.45 -11.77 -1.03
CA LYS A 153 -13.55 -12.16 -2.44
C LYS A 153 -12.31 -11.66 -3.20
N VAL A 154 -11.33 -12.54 -3.39
CA VAL A 154 -10.17 -12.29 -4.28
C VAL A 154 -10.55 -12.77 -5.67
N TYR A 155 -10.83 -11.84 -6.59
CA TYR A 155 -11.38 -12.20 -7.90
C TYR A 155 -10.35 -12.57 -8.95
N HIS A 156 -9.07 -12.22 -8.82
CA HIS A 156 -8.01 -12.68 -9.73
C HIS A 156 -6.70 -12.93 -8.97
N LYS A 157 -5.82 -13.76 -9.55
CA LYS A 157 -4.41 -14.05 -9.22
C LYS A 157 -3.73 -12.92 -8.41
N VAL A 158 -3.59 -13.06 -7.09
CA VAL A 158 -2.99 -12.03 -6.21
C VAL A 158 -1.56 -12.38 -5.73
N ILE A 159 -1.01 -13.52 -6.13
CA ILE A 159 0.45 -13.77 -6.02
C ILE A 159 0.87 -14.53 -7.27
N ALA A 160 1.18 -13.78 -8.32
CA ALA A 160 1.81 -14.30 -9.53
C ALA A 160 3.32 -14.14 -9.42
N GLY A 161 4.05 -15.13 -8.93
CA GLY A 161 5.47 -15.19 -9.26
C GLY A 161 5.58 -15.41 -10.77
N ASN A 162 6.19 -14.48 -11.51
CA ASN A 162 6.54 -14.74 -12.91
C ASN A 162 7.60 -15.86 -12.97
N PRO A 163 7.31 -17.02 -13.59
CA PRO A 163 8.29 -18.11 -13.69
C PRO A 163 9.42 -17.82 -14.69
N GLU A 164 9.31 -16.77 -15.51
CA GLU A 164 10.34 -16.37 -16.47
C GLU A 164 11.05 -15.09 -16.01
N GLY A 165 12.08 -15.27 -15.19
CA GLY A 165 13.26 -14.39 -15.18
C GLY A 165 13.11 -12.98 -14.59
N ALA A 166 12.44 -12.84 -13.45
CA ALA A 166 12.68 -11.87 -12.36
C ALA A 166 11.45 -11.99 -11.46
N GLY A 167 11.64 -12.26 -10.17
CA GLY A 167 10.58 -12.67 -9.25
C GLY A 167 9.63 -11.54 -8.84
N SER A 168 8.88 -10.98 -9.78
CA SER A 168 7.88 -9.97 -9.44
C SER A 168 6.63 -10.61 -8.84
N GLY A 169 6.08 -9.98 -7.80
CA GLY A 169 4.80 -10.34 -7.19
C GLY A 169 3.82 -9.19 -7.36
N GLU A 170 2.61 -9.50 -7.84
CA GLU A 170 1.56 -8.52 -8.11
C GLU A 170 0.26 -8.90 -7.38
N MET A 171 -0.39 -7.90 -6.79
CA MET A 171 -1.71 -7.98 -6.15
C MET A 171 -2.61 -6.86 -6.67
N SER A 172 -3.77 -7.25 -7.21
CA SER A 172 -4.69 -6.35 -7.90
C SER A 172 -6.10 -6.40 -7.31
N VAL A 173 -6.75 -5.24 -7.20
CA VAL A 173 -8.20 -5.12 -6.98
C VAL A 173 -8.82 -4.52 -8.24
N LEU A 174 -9.76 -5.25 -8.84
CA LEU A 174 -10.47 -4.81 -10.03
C LEU A 174 -11.87 -4.29 -9.65
N CYS A 175 -12.30 -3.22 -10.31
CA CYS A 175 -13.69 -2.77 -10.26
C CYS A 175 -14.56 -3.55 -11.28
N PRO A 176 -15.91 -3.47 -11.21
CA PRO A 176 -16.80 -4.35 -11.99
C PRO A 176 -16.66 -4.29 -13.51
N ASN A 177 -16.09 -3.21 -14.05
CA ASN A 177 -15.82 -3.07 -15.49
C ASN A 177 -14.52 -3.78 -15.93
N GLY A 178 -13.79 -4.42 -15.01
CA GLY A 178 -12.52 -5.08 -15.25
C GLY A 178 -11.29 -4.17 -15.16
N THR A 179 -11.45 -2.88 -14.85
CA THR A 179 -10.34 -1.96 -14.62
C THR A 179 -9.72 -2.21 -13.25
N GLU A 180 -8.40 -2.30 -13.17
CA GLU A 180 -7.66 -2.32 -11.92
C GLU A 180 -7.69 -0.95 -11.23
N VAL A 181 -8.06 -0.93 -9.95
CA VAL A 181 -8.20 0.29 -9.14
C VAL A 181 -7.24 0.34 -7.96
N VAL A 182 -6.70 -0.81 -7.54
CA VAL A 182 -5.60 -0.91 -6.58
C VAL A 182 -4.62 -1.92 -7.13
N GLU A 183 -3.36 -1.54 -7.18
CA GLU A 183 -2.24 -2.34 -7.66
C GLU A 183 -1.14 -2.28 -6.59
N ILE A 184 -0.62 -3.43 -6.19
CA ILE A 184 0.55 -3.56 -5.33
C ILE A 184 1.50 -4.51 -6.04
N GLU A 185 2.64 -3.99 -6.49
CA GLU A 185 3.64 -4.76 -7.21
C GLU A 185 5.04 -4.56 -6.60
N GLY A 186 5.92 -5.52 -6.84
CA GLY A 186 7.33 -5.37 -6.52
C GLY A 186 8.19 -6.45 -7.15
N ASP A 187 9.46 -6.12 -7.32
CA ASP A 187 10.51 -6.95 -7.91
C ASP A 187 11.87 -6.67 -7.23
N ASP A 188 12.96 -7.12 -7.85
CA ASP A 188 14.33 -6.93 -7.33
C ASP A 188 14.78 -5.45 -7.37
N ASP A 189 14.12 -4.63 -8.18
CA ASP A 189 14.42 -3.21 -8.41
C ASP A 189 13.48 -2.27 -7.65
N GLY A 190 12.53 -2.78 -6.86
CA GLY A 190 11.69 -1.95 -6.01
C GLY A 190 10.25 -2.44 -5.85
N GLY A 191 9.39 -1.51 -5.44
CA GLY A 191 7.97 -1.80 -5.26
C GLY A 191 7.10 -0.57 -5.45
N GLU A 192 5.87 -0.80 -5.87
CA GLU A 192 4.90 0.25 -6.11
C GLU A 192 3.52 -0.10 -5.56
N ILE A 193 2.81 0.93 -5.08
CA ILE A 193 1.38 0.89 -4.79
C ILE A 193 0.71 1.97 -5.61
N LYS A 194 -0.26 1.60 -6.46
CA LYS A 194 -1.04 2.54 -7.26
C LYS A 194 -2.51 2.47 -6.88
N LEU A 195 -3.12 3.63 -6.70
CA LEU A 195 -4.57 3.78 -6.63
C LEU A 195 -5.04 4.48 -7.90
N ARG A 196 -5.92 3.81 -8.64
CA ARG A 196 -6.41 4.28 -9.94
C ARG A 196 -7.90 4.60 -9.87
N THR A 197 -8.34 5.53 -10.72
CA THR A 197 -9.76 5.80 -10.96
C THR A 197 -10.42 4.61 -11.67
N GLY A 198 -11.75 4.57 -11.73
CA GLY A 198 -12.47 3.54 -12.50
C GLY A 198 -12.20 3.54 -14.01
N ALA A 199 -11.53 4.58 -14.53
CA ALA A 199 -11.06 4.67 -15.91
C ALA A 199 -9.62 4.14 -16.09
N GLY A 200 -8.90 3.83 -15.00
CA GLY A 200 -7.53 3.29 -15.03
C GLY A 200 -6.44 4.34 -14.77
N GLU A 201 -6.81 5.63 -14.72
CA GLU A 201 -5.86 6.72 -14.46
C GLU A 201 -5.37 6.70 -13.01
N THR A 202 -4.06 6.78 -12.80
CA THR A 202 -3.46 6.82 -11.47
C THR A 202 -3.81 8.13 -10.77
N SER A 203 -4.34 8.04 -9.54
CA SER A 203 -4.59 9.21 -8.68
C SER A 203 -3.58 9.31 -7.53
N VAL A 204 -3.07 8.16 -7.07
CA VAL A 204 -2.04 8.08 -6.03
C VAL A 204 -1.01 7.04 -6.42
N GLY A 205 0.27 7.38 -6.29
CA GLY A 205 1.38 6.43 -6.46
C GLY A 205 2.33 6.52 -5.27
N ILE A 206 2.74 5.36 -4.74
CA ILE A 206 3.79 5.22 -3.74
C ILE A 206 4.83 4.29 -4.32
N TYR A 207 6.07 4.73 -4.41
CA TYR A 207 7.13 4.01 -5.08
C TYR A 207 8.39 3.96 -4.23
N THR A 208 9.09 2.83 -4.30
CA THR A 208 10.45 2.67 -3.81
C THR A 208 11.29 1.99 -4.88
N SER A 209 12.55 2.41 -5.01
CA SER A 209 13.54 1.80 -5.90
C SER A 209 14.55 0.95 -5.13
N GLY A 210 15.18 0.00 -5.81
CA GLY A 210 16.28 -0.83 -5.30
C GLY A 210 17.55 -0.03 -5.05
N SER A 211 17.69 1.15 -5.67
CA SER A 211 18.72 2.13 -5.38
C SER A 211 18.48 2.94 -4.10
N GLY A 212 17.32 2.77 -3.44
CA GLY A 212 16.98 3.39 -2.16
C GLY A 212 16.27 4.75 -2.23
N ASP A 213 15.98 5.24 -3.44
CA ASP A 213 15.11 6.42 -3.63
C ASP A 213 13.64 6.00 -3.56
N GLY A 214 12.74 6.94 -3.23
CA GLY A 214 11.30 6.68 -3.21
C GLY A 214 10.46 7.94 -3.24
N TYR A 215 9.19 7.82 -3.61
CA TYR A 215 8.28 8.95 -3.62
C TYR A 215 6.83 8.57 -3.30
N ILE A 216 6.06 9.59 -2.91
CA ILE A 216 4.60 9.58 -2.88
C ILE A 216 4.12 10.70 -3.80
N ARG A 217 3.20 10.40 -4.72
CA ARG A 217 2.65 11.35 -5.68
C ARG A 217 1.12 11.33 -5.66
N LEU A 218 0.54 12.52 -5.74
CA LEU A 218 -0.88 12.73 -6.05
C LEU A 218 -1.00 13.36 -7.42
N TYR A 219 -1.90 12.81 -8.22
CA TYR A 219 -2.14 13.22 -9.60
C TYR A 219 -3.49 13.93 -9.71
N ASP A 220 -3.58 14.92 -10.58
CA ASP A 220 -4.88 15.49 -10.97
C ASP A 220 -5.60 14.65 -12.04
N GLY A 221 -6.75 15.14 -12.52
CA GLY A 221 -7.54 14.46 -13.55
C GLY A 221 -6.91 14.46 -14.95
N ALA A 222 -5.83 15.22 -15.18
CA ALA A 222 -5.04 15.20 -16.41
C ALA A 222 -3.83 14.27 -16.32
N GLY A 223 -3.56 13.69 -15.14
CA GLY A 223 -2.41 12.83 -14.89
C GLY A 223 -1.15 13.60 -14.48
N GLU A 224 -1.26 14.88 -14.12
CA GLU A 224 -0.13 15.71 -13.70
C GLU A 224 0.09 15.65 -12.19
N ASN A 225 1.35 15.71 -11.78
CA ASN A 225 1.73 15.64 -10.37
C ASN A 225 1.43 16.96 -9.66
N THR A 226 0.47 16.95 -8.73
CA THR A 226 0.09 18.16 -7.97
C THR A 226 0.70 18.19 -6.57
N VAL A 227 0.98 17.02 -5.98
CA VAL A 227 1.66 16.88 -4.69
C VAL A 227 2.71 15.79 -4.78
N VAL A 228 3.94 16.11 -4.39
CA VAL A 228 5.06 15.16 -4.42
C VAL A 228 5.81 15.19 -3.10
N LEU A 229 5.96 14.03 -2.46
CA LEU A 229 6.94 13.77 -1.40
C LEU A 229 8.04 12.92 -2.01
N ASP A 230 9.27 13.42 -2.05
CA ASP A 230 10.40 12.78 -2.70
C ASP A 230 11.50 12.51 -1.68
N GLY A 231 12.02 11.28 -1.68
CA GLY A 231 13.19 10.87 -0.91
C GLY A 231 14.29 10.46 -1.87
N LYS A 232 15.36 11.26 -1.94
CA LYS A 232 16.52 10.99 -2.78
C LYS A 232 17.76 10.77 -1.93
N ASN A 233 18.61 9.84 -2.38
CA ASN A 233 19.87 9.51 -1.72
C ASN A 233 20.98 10.56 -1.90
N SER A 234 20.83 11.53 -2.82
CA SER A 234 21.88 12.50 -3.15
C SER A 234 21.57 13.95 -2.78
N ASP A 235 20.31 14.38 -2.79
CA ASP A 235 19.90 15.79 -2.66
C ASP A 235 18.89 16.01 -1.52
N GLY A 236 18.87 15.11 -0.53
CA GLY A 236 17.90 15.13 0.56
C GLY A 236 16.45 14.89 0.10
N GLY A 237 15.51 15.06 1.03
CA GLY A 237 14.09 14.95 0.74
C GLY A 237 13.48 16.25 0.20
N ALA A 238 12.39 16.15 -0.54
CA ALA A 238 11.63 17.30 -1.00
C ALA A 238 10.11 17.12 -0.89
N LEU A 239 9.40 18.21 -0.66
CA LEU A 239 7.96 18.35 -0.82
C LEU A 239 7.69 19.40 -1.89
N TYR A 240 6.88 19.05 -2.89
CA TYR A 240 6.40 19.96 -3.92
C TYR A 240 4.88 20.02 -3.94
N LEU A 241 4.35 21.22 -4.07
CA LEU A 241 2.97 21.49 -4.47
C LEU A 241 3.01 22.20 -5.82
N SER A 242 2.27 21.70 -6.80
CA SER A 242 2.30 22.18 -8.18
C SER A 242 0.90 22.52 -8.71
N HIS A 243 0.86 23.41 -9.69
CA HIS A 243 -0.31 23.68 -10.52
C HIS A 243 -0.58 22.48 -11.45
N GLN A 244 -1.78 22.43 -12.04
CA GLN A 244 -2.17 21.43 -13.05
C GLN A 244 -1.27 21.44 -14.31
N ASP A 245 -0.51 22.50 -14.54
CA ASP A 245 0.40 22.61 -15.68
C ASP A 245 1.84 22.15 -15.33
N GLY A 246 2.04 21.56 -14.14
CA GLY A 246 3.32 21.06 -13.64
C GLY A 246 4.21 22.10 -12.96
N ASP A 247 3.89 23.38 -13.07
CA ASP A 247 4.63 24.47 -12.43
C ASP A 247 4.51 24.39 -10.90
N LYS A 248 5.66 24.50 -10.22
CA LYS A 248 5.70 24.44 -8.76
C LYS A 248 5.14 25.73 -8.16
N LEU A 249 4.25 25.59 -7.19
CA LEU A 249 3.70 26.68 -6.37
C LEU A 249 4.50 26.84 -5.07
N ILE A 250 4.80 25.71 -4.42
CA ILE A 250 5.55 25.66 -3.18
C ILE A 250 6.58 24.53 -3.26
N ALA A 251 7.79 24.81 -2.83
CA ALA A 251 8.85 23.81 -2.69
C ALA A 251 9.45 23.88 -1.29
N LEU A 252 9.55 22.74 -0.60
CA LEU A 252 10.41 22.53 0.56
C LEU A 252 11.44 21.49 0.15
N ARG A 253 12.73 21.83 0.19
CA ARG A 253 13.77 20.94 -0.32
C ARG A 253 15.11 21.25 0.32
N GLU A 254 16.08 20.40 0.04
CA GLU A 254 17.47 20.75 0.27
C GLU A 254 17.99 21.72 -0.81
N TYR A 255 18.89 22.59 -0.39
CA TYR A 255 19.74 23.38 -1.27
C TYR A 255 21.11 23.55 -0.61
N GLY A 256 22.15 22.93 -1.19
CA GLY A 256 23.51 23.03 -0.68
C GLY A 256 23.70 22.48 0.74
N ASN A 257 23.09 21.33 1.06
CA ASN A 257 23.05 20.72 2.40
C ASN A 257 22.30 21.55 3.47
N ALA A 258 21.49 22.53 3.05
CA ALA A 258 20.66 23.34 3.94
C ALA A 258 19.19 23.26 3.56
N GLY A 259 18.31 23.52 4.52
CA GLY A 259 16.87 23.62 4.28
C GLY A 259 16.54 24.85 3.43
N TYR A 260 15.68 24.67 2.44
CA TYR A 260 15.26 25.73 1.52
C TYR A 260 13.74 25.66 1.28
N MET A 261 13.06 26.80 1.39
CA MET A 261 11.64 26.93 1.08
C MET A 261 11.40 28.05 0.07
N GLU A 262 10.52 27.79 -0.90
CA GLU A 262 10.13 28.73 -1.94
C GLU A 262 8.61 28.81 -2.09
N VAL A 263 8.09 30.03 -2.25
CA VAL A 263 6.75 30.30 -2.78
C VAL A 263 6.90 30.98 -4.13
N MET A 264 6.31 30.40 -5.17
CA MET A 264 6.45 30.82 -6.55
C MET A 264 5.20 31.58 -7.03
N ASN A 265 5.39 32.51 -7.96
CA ASN A 265 4.28 33.16 -8.67
C ASN A 265 3.82 32.32 -9.88
N GLU A 266 2.82 32.80 -10.61
CA GLU A 266 2.26 32.17 -11.81
C GLU A 266 3.27 31.95 -12.96
N THR A 267 4.46 32.58 -12.89
CA THR A 267 5.53 32.41 -13.89
C THR A 267 6.61 31.42 -13.43
N GLY A 268 6.40 30.74 -12.31
CA GLY A 268 7.37 29.83 -11.69
C GLY A 268 8.54 30.53 -10.97
N SER A 269 8.49 31.85 -10.78
CA SER A 269 9.55 32.61 -10.11
C SER A 269 9.32 32.68 -8.60
N ALA A 270 10.34 32.37 -7.79
CA ALA A 270 10.26 32.44 -6.34
C ALA A 270 10.11 33.89 -5.85
N THR A 271 8.96 34.19 -5.25
CA THR A 271 8.61 35.50 -4.67
C THR A 271 8.79 35.55 -3.16
N VAL A 272 8.86 34.41 -2.48
CA VAL A 272 9.30 34.31 -1.09
C VAL A 272 10.27 33.15 -0.98
N THR A 273 11.39 33.37 -0.30
CA THR A 273 12.41 32.35 -0.05
C THR A 273 12.81 32.34 1.41
N ILE A 274 12.97 31.16 1.99
CA ILE A 274 13.64 30.94 3.28
C ILE A 274 14.83 30.04 3.02
N ASP A 275 16.01 30.56 3.30
CA ASP A 275 17.31 29.95 3.03
C ASP A 275 18.01 29.67 4.36
N GLY A 276 18.28 28.40 4.66
CA GLY A 276 18.93 27.98 5.90
C GLY A 276 20.42 28.27 5.97
N ASP A 277 21.10 28.49 4.83
CA ASP A 277 22.54 28.71 4.77
C ASP A 277 22.94 29.76 3.72
N TYR A 278 22.23 30.88 3.74
CA TYR A 278 22.63 32.07 3.01
C TYR A 278 23.92 32.66 3.60
N GLN A 279 25.06 32.34 2.99
CA GLN A 279 26.37 32.87 3.35
C GLN A 279 26.81 32.49 4.79
N GLY A 280 26.50 31.28 5.26
CA GLY A 280 26.85 30.81 6.60
C GLY A 280 25.80 31.11 7.67
N GLY A 281 24.61 31.58 7.29
CA GLY A 281 23.50 31.88 8.21
C GLY A 281 22.13 31.80 7.52
N GLY A 282 21.06 32.09 8.25
CA GLY A 282 19.70 32.06 7.68
C GLY A 282 19.28 33.36 7.01
N ARG A 283 18.41 33.29 6.00
CA ARG A 283 17.78 34.46 5.37
C ARG A 283 16.33 34.17 4.97
N ILE A 284 15.43 35.07 5.33
CA ILE A 284 14.10 35.18 4.69
C ILE A 284 14.15 36.35 3.72
N ARG A 285 13.70 36.12 2.49
CA ARG A 285 13.67 37.15 1.44
C ARG A 285 12.33 37.13 0.73
N ILE A 286 11.65 38.27 0.76
CA ILE A 286 10.45 38.54 -0.04
C ILE A 286 10.93 39.22 -1.33
N ASN A 287 10.82 38.49 -2.44
CA ASN A 287 11.23 38.83 -3.80
C ASN A 287 10.06 39.30 -4.65
N GLY A 288 9.22 40.18 -4.11
CA GLY A 288 8.28 40.93 -4.94
C GLY A 288 9.05 41.90 -5.84
N GLN A 289 8.63 42.08 -7.09
CA GLN A 289 9.10 43.21 -7.92
C GLN A 289 8.80 44.58 -7.25
N THR A 290 7.95 44.60 -6.23
CA THR A 290 7.55 45.76 -5.44
C THR A 290 7.55 45.44 -3.94
N VAL A 291 8.72 45.35 -3.30
CA VAL A 291 8.82 45.45 -1.83
C VAL A 291 9.04 46.92 -1.51
N ASN A 292 8.02 47.58 -0.97
CA ASN A 292 8.00 49.03 -0.80
C ASN A 292 8.30 49.41 0.66
N ASP A 293 7.40 49.03 1.56
CA ASP A 293 7.46 49.34 2.99
C ASP A 293 7.14 48.13 3.88
N TYR A 294 7.57 48.24 5.13
CA TYR A 294 7.12 47.46 6.26
C TYR A 294 6.02 48.25 6.98
N ALA A 295 4.84 47.66 7.07
CA ALA A 295 3.68 48.28 7.67
C ALA A 295 3.08 47.46 8.82
N GLU A 296 2.33 48.12 9.67
CA GLU A 296 1.55 47.51 10.75
C GLU A 296 0.13 48.06 10.73
N TYR A 297 -0.87 47.22 11.01
CA TYR A 297 -2.26 47.68 11.12
C TYR A 297 -2.48 48.45 12.42
N PHE A 298 -3.12 49.62 12.33
CA PHE A 298 -3.52 50.42 13.48
C PHE A 298 -5.00 50.81 13.42
N ASN A 299 -5.61 50.87 14.60
CA ASN A 299 -6.94 51.46 14.78
C ASN A 299 -6.91 52.94 14.42
N LEU A 300 -7.96 53.42 13.74
CA LEU A 300 -8.06 54.80 13.29
C LEU A 300 -9.27 55.52 13.90
N THR A 301 -9.06 56.76 14.35
CA THR A 301 -10.14 57.71 14.62
C THR A 301 -10.59 58.33 13.29
N ASP A 302 -11.90 58.32 13.03
CA ASP A 302 -12.50 58.82 11.78
C ASP A 302 -11.92 58.16 10.51
N ALA A 303 -11.80 56.82 10.52
CA ALA A 303 -11.16 56.02 9.47
C ALA A 303 -11.61 56.36 8.02
N ASP A 304 -12.85 56.80 7.82
CA ASP A 304 -13.39 57.18 6.50
C ASP A 304 -12.70 58.41 5.89
N ALA A 305 -12.19 59.31 6.72
CA ALA A 305 -11.50 60.53 6.27
C ALA A 305 -10.02 60.27 5.92
N ILE A 306 -9.48 59.11 6.32
CA ILE A 306 -8.06 58.79 6.20
C ILE A 306 -7.83 57.96 4.94
N LEU A 307 -7.11 58.50 3.96
CA LEU A 307 -6.79 57.80 2.71
C LEU A 307 -5.34 57.30 2.71
N PRO A 308 -5.02 56.25 1.94
CA PRO A 308 -3.63 55.88 1.66
C PRO A 308 -2.80 57.09 1.23
N GLY A 309 -1.61 57.22 1.81
CA GLY A 309 -0.67 58.32 1.59
C GLY A 309 -0.86 59.51 2.54
N MET A 310 -1.89 59.51 3.38
CA MET A 310 -2.06 60.55 4.40
C MET A 310 -1.14 60.32 5.59
N VAL A 311 -0.65 61.42 6.16
CA VAL A 311 0.16 61.45 7.38
C VAL A 311 -0.77 61.44 8.60
N VAL A 312 -0.48 60.54 9.54
CA VAL A 312 -1.28 60.36 10.76
C VAL A 312 -0.43 60.55 12.02
N SER A 313 -1.09 60.91 13.12
CA SER A 313 -0.50 61.07 14.45
C SER A 313 -1.15 60.12 15.45
N ILE A 314 -0.42 59.78 16.51
CA ILE A 314 -0.96 59.12 17.69
C ILE A 314 -2.05 60.00 18.29
N ASN A 315 -3.23 59.43 18.51
CA ASN A 315 -4.33 60.11 19.19
C ASN A 315 -3.96 60.31 20.67
N PRO A 316 -3.84 61.56 21.16
CA PRO A 316 -3.44 61.82 22.54
C PRO A 316 -4.51 61.43 23.58
N GLU A 317 -5.76 61.25 23.16
CA GLU A 317 -6.86 60.92 24.08
C GLU A 317 -6.81 59.46 24.55
N ASP A 318 -6.35 58.54 23.70
CA ASP A 318 -6.29 57.10 24.01
C ASP A 318 -4.89 56.47 23.90
N GLY A 319 -3.94 57.15 23.24
CA GLY A 319 -2.57 56.67 23.03
C GLY A 319 -2.43 55.39 22.20
N SER A 320 -3.50 54.90 21.58
CA SER A 320 -3.55 53.59 20.90
C SER A 320 -4.15 53.64 19.51
N SER A 321 -4.99 54.64 19.21
CA SER A 321 -5.48 54.90 17.86
C SER A 321 -4.64 55.97 17.17
N LEU A 322 -4.75 56.02 15.85
CA LEU A 322 -4.18 57.09 15.03
C LEU A 322 -5.27 58.00 14.51
N MET A 323 -4.93 59.27 14.34
CA MET A 323 -5.81 60.29 13.79
C MET A 323 -5.09 61.05 12.68
N LEU A 324 -5.85 61.69 11.80
CA LEU A 324 -5.29 62.53 10.76
C LEU A 324 -4.46 63.67 11.39
N THR A 325 -3.24 63.89 10.88
CA THR A 325 -2.49 65.10 11.26
C THR A 325 -3.29 66.35 10.91
N ASN A 326 -3.20 67.39 11.73
CA ASN A 326 -3.93 68.64 11.52
C ASN A 326 -3.12 69.90 11.92
N SER A 327 -1.84 69.74 12.21
CA SER A 327 -0.95 70.82 12.63
C SER A 327 0.47 70.59 12.10
N ALA A 328 1.17 71.68 11.79
CA ALA A 328 2.54 71.61 11.34
C ALA A 328 3.50 71.20 12.47
N TYR A 329 4.51 70.39 12.14
CA TYR A 329 5.50 69.88 13.10
C TYR A 329 4.88 69.16 14.31
N ASP A 330 3.89 68.30 14.07
CA ASP A 330 3.27 67.49 15.10
C ASP A 330 4.25 66.42 15.59
N LYS A 331 4.63 66.49 16.87
CA LYS A 331 5.53 65.51 17.51
C LYS A 331 4.88 64.15 17.75
N LYS A 332 3.57 64.04 17.55
CA LYS A 332 2.83 62.78 17.66
C LYS A 332 2.76 62.04 16.33
N VAL A 333 3.39 62.54 15.27
CA VAL A 333 3.36 61.90 13.96
C VAL A 333 3.81 60.44 14.08
N ALA A 334 2.97 59.53 13.61
CA ALA A 334 3.20 58.09 13.71
C ALA A 334 3.69 57.51 12.39
N GLY A 335 3.41 58.13 11.26
CA GLY A 335 3.81 57.63 9.95
C GLY A 335 2.84 58.03 8.84
N ILE A 336 2.86 57.24 7.77
CA ILE A 336 2.05 57.47 6.56
C ILE A 336 1.25 56.19 6.28
N ILE A 337 -0.03 56.33 5.95
CA ILE A 337 -0.86 55.18 5.58
C ILE A 337 -0.35 54.59 4.25
N SER A 338 -0.03 53.31 4.23
CA SER A 338 0.48 52.59 3.06
C SER A 338 -0.63 52.33 2.02
N GLY A 339 -0.25 52.03 0.77
CA GLY A 339 -1.19 51.66 -0.31
C GLY A 339 -1.43 52.72 -1.39
N ALA A 340 -0.90 53.94 -1.23
CA ALA A 340 -1.17 55.03 -2.18
C ALA A 340 -0.53 54.78 -3.55
N ASN A 341 -1.18 55.27 -4.61
CA ASN A 341 -0.75 55.07 -6.01
C ASN A 341 -0.57 53.59 -6.43
N GLY A 342 -1.29 52.67 -5.77
CA GLY A 342 -1.18 51.23 -6.01
C GLY A 342 0.07 50.58 -5.39
N MET A 343 0.88 51.34 -4.64
CA MET A 343 2.07 50.86 -3.95
C MET A 343 1.70 50.15 -2.65
N ARG A 344 1.67 48.82 -2.68
CA ARG A 344 1.32 47.97 -1.54
C ARG A 344 2.51 47.72 -0.62
N ALA A 345 2.26 47.57 0.67
CA ALA A 345 3.27 47.12 1.63
C ALA A 345 3.87 45.78 1.24
N GLY A 346 5.18 45.65 1.42
CA GLY A 346 5.92 44.41 1.15
C GLY A 346 5.76 43.40 2.28
N MET A 347 5.61 43.88 3.52
CA MET A 347 5.29 43.07 4.69
C MET A 347 4.33 43.87 5.58
N VAL A 348 3.26 43.21 6.03
CA VAL A 348 2.29 43.80 6.96
C VAL A 348 2.17 42.91 8.18
N ILE A 349 2.26 43.49 9.37
CA ILE A 349 2.04 42.81 10.65
C ILE A 349 0.77 43.35 11.30
N GLY A 350 0.12 42.53 12.13
CA GLY A 350 -1.16 42.84 12.75
C GLY A 350 -2.32 42.24 11.97
N GLN A 351 -3.51 42.26 12.59
CA GLN A 351 -4.73 41.76 11.99
C GLN A 351 -5.56 42.94 11.51
N GLU A 352 -5.99 42.90 10.24
CA GLU A 352 -6.98 43.84 9.73
C GLU A 352 -8.32 43.57 10.42
N ASN A 353 -8.75 44.48 11.29
CA ASN A 353 -10.11 44.46 11.81
C ASN A 353 -11.02 45.30 10.90
N ASN A 354 -11.78 44.61 10.04
CA ASN A 354 -12.74 45.25 9.14
C ASN A 354 -13.84 46.04 9.87
N GLU A 355 -14.16 45.68 11.12
CA GLU A 355 -15.13 46.43 11.93
C GLU A 355 -14.55 47.78 12.38
N ASN A 356 -13.26 47.82 12.72
CA ASN A 356 -12.54 49.05 13.09
C ASN A 356 -11.99 49.82 11.89
N ARG A 357 -12.01 49.21 10.69
CA ARG A 357 -11.49 49.77 9.43
C ARG A 357 -10.02 50.18 9.55
N ASP A 358 -9.24 49.32 10.20
CA ASP A 358 -7.80 49.47 10.38
C ASP A 358 -7.11 49.62 9.03
N LYS A 359 -6.03 50.42 9.00
CA LYS A 359 -5.24 50.61 7.78
C LYS A 359 -3.76 50.35 8.06
N PRO A 360 -3.01 49.85 7.07
CA PRO A 360 -1.59 49.62 7.24
C PRO A 360 -0.86 50.96 7.33
N LEU A 361 -0.14 51.19 8.43
CA LEU A 361 0.76 52.30 8.63
C LEU A 361 2.17 51.89 8.23
N ALA A 362 2.78 52.59 7.28
CA ALA A 362 4.17 52.38 6.94
C ALA A 362 5.07 52.88 8.08
N VAL A 363 5.83 51.96 8.68
CA VAL A 363 6.78 52.25 9.75
C VAL A 363 8.19 52.49 9.18
N SER A 364 8.52 51.80 8.09
CA SER A 364 9.81 51.95 7.43
C SER A 364 9.72 51.56 5.96
N GLY A 365 10.48 52.24 5.10
CA GLY A 365 10.56 51.94 3.68
C GLY A 365 9.95 53.03 2.80
N MET A 366 9.72 52.69 1.54
CA MET A 366 9.25 53.63 0.53
C MET A 366 7.73 53.61 0.44
N VAL A 367 7.12 54.79 0.52
CA VAL A 367 5.69 54.98 0.29
C VAL A 367 5.43 56.19 -0.59
N TYR A 368 4.23 56.26 -1.14
CA TYR A 368 3.70 57.51 -1.65
C TYR A 368 2.96 58.26 -0.54
N GLY A 369 3.29 59.53 -0.33
CA GLY A 369 2.62 60.38 0.65
C GLY A 369 2.14 61.70 0.05
N TYR A 370 1.05 62.24 0.60
CA TYR A 370 0.56 63.57 0.25
C TYR A 370 1.50 64.64 0.81
N VAL A 371 2.03 65.51 -0.05
CA VAL A 371 2.96 66.58 0.33
C VAL A 371 2.46 67.92 -0.16
N ASP A 372 2.52 68.92 0.72
CA ASP A 372 2.18 70.31 0.49
C ASP A 372 3.45 71.17 0.37
N ALA A 373 3.78 71.54 -0.87
CA ALA A 373 4.86 72.46 -1.23
C ALA A 373 4.35 73.88 -1.50
N THR A 374 3.17 74.27 -0.98
CA THR A 374 2.63 75.62 -1.20
C THR A 374 3.52 76.71 -0.59
N ASN A 375 4.09 76.45 0.58
CA ASN A 375 4.90 77.41 1.32
C ASN A 375 6.41 77.27 1.09
N ALA A 376 6.88 76.07 0.72
CA ALA A 376 8.29 75.81 0.42
C ALA A 376 8.42 74.69 -0.62
N PRO A 377 9.25 74.84 -1.66
CA PRO A 377 9.53 73.75 -2.60
C PRO A 377 10.22 72.59 -1.88
N VAL A 378 9.91 71.37 -2.29
CA VAL A 378 10.50 70.12 -1.81
C VAL A 378 11.47 69.59 -2.86
N ASP A 379 12.69 69.29 -2.45
CA ASP A 379 13.73 68.67 -3.25
C ASP A 379 14.04 67.26 -2.74
N VAL A 380 14.60 66.41 -3.60
CA VAL A 380 15.06 65.07 -3.22
C VAL A 380 16.03 65.14 -2.04
N GLY A 381 15.75 64.37 -0.99
CA GLY A 381 16.55 64.31 0.23
C GLY A 381 16.11 65.27 1.33
N ASP A 382 15.16 66.18 1.06
CA ASP A 382 14.61 67.06 2.09
C ASP A 382 13.88 66.26 3.18
N LEU A 383 14.08 66.67 4.43
CA LEU A 383 13.30 66.16 5.56
C LEU A 383 11.85 66.64 5.46
N LEU A 384 10.91 65.74 5.69
CA LEU A 384 9.48 66.00 5.67
C LEU A 384 8.90 65.88 7.08
N THR A 385 7.95 66.76 7.39
CA THR A 385 7.19 66.80 8.66
C THR A 385 5.71 66.99 8.35
N SER A 386 4.80 66.86 9.32
CA SER A 386 3.38 67.17 9.11
C SER A 386 3.17 68.64 8.73
N SER A 387 2.14 68.93 7.95
CA SER A 387 1.77 70.28 7.53
C SER A 387 0.50 70.77 8.23
N GLU A 388 0.15 72.05 8.01
CA GLU A 388 -1.14 72.60 8.44
C GLU A 388 -2.33 72.00 7.66
N ALA A 389 -2.08 71.45 6.47
CA ALA A 389 -3.10 70.80 5.68
C ALA A 389 -3.32 69.37 6.21
N PRO A 390 -4.55 68.98 6.58
CA PRO A 390 -4.76 67.70 7.23
C PRO A 390 -4.32 66.51 6.38
N GLY A 391 -3.49 65.63 6.95
CA GLY A 391 -2.96 64.46 6.24
C GLY A 391 -1.81 64.73 5.27
N TYR A 392 -1.34 65.96 5.12
CA TYR A 392 -0.23 66.29 4.23
C TYR A 392 1.07 66.47 5.03
N ALA A 393 2.18 65.99 4.47
CA ALA A 393 3.52 66.38 4.89
C ALA A 393 3.95 67.69 4.20
N MET A 394 5.02 68.33 4.68
CA MET A 394 5.67 69.47 4.07
C MET A 394 7.17 69.44 4.38
N LYS A 395 7.96 70.27 3.69
CA LYS A 395 9.39 70.44 4.00
C LYS A 395 9.59 70.93 5.44
N ALA A 396 10.46 70.24 6.18
CA ALA A 396 10.90 70.66 7.50
C ALA A 396 11.97 71.76 7.36
N THR A 397 11.54 73.01 7.46
CA THR A 397 12.39 74.21 7.36
C THR A 397 12.89 74.71 8.72
N ASP A 398 12.15 74.42 9.80
CA ASP A 398 12.47 74.76 11.18
C ASP A 398 13.14 73.57 11.87
N ARG A 399 14.44 73.69 12.14
CA ARG A 399 15.24 72.61 12.73
C ARG A 399 14.88 72.32 14.19
N ASP A 400 14.47 73.34 14.96
CA ASP A 400 14.19 73.17 16.39
C ASP A 400 12.85 72.46 16.60
N ARG A 401 11.88 72.73 15.72
CA ARG A 401 10.59 72.03 15.72
C ARG A 401 10.64 70.66 15.05
N ALA A 402 11.55 70.46 14.10
CA ALA A 402 11.69 69.20 13.37
C ALA A 402 12.03 68.01 14.29
N PHE A 403 12.77 68.24 15.39
CA PHE A 403 13.15 67.16 16.29
C PHE A 403 11.91 66.51 16.94
N GLY A 404 11.69 65.22 16.61
CA GLY A 404 10.52 64.44 17.02
C GLY A 404 9.29 64.61 16.14
N ALA A 405 9.36 65.36 15.04
CA ALA A 405 8.23 65.59 14.12
C ALA A 405 8.54 65.21 12.66
N ILE A 406 9.70 64.59 12.39
CA ILE A 406 10.05 64.11 11.05
C ILE A 406 9.30 62.81 10.74
N VAL A 407 8.68 62.75 9.57
CA VAL A 407 8.01 61.53 9.06
C VAL A 407 8.89 60.77 8.06
N GLY A 408 9.84 61.45 7.41
CA GLY A 408 10.73 60.81 6.44
C GLY A 408 11.50 61.81 5.57
N LYS A 409 11.99 61.33 4.43
CA LYS A 409 12.69 62.13 3.43
C LYS A 409 12.02 62.05 2.06
N ALA A 410 11.96 63.16 1.36
CA ALA A 410 11.47 63.20 -0.02
C ALA A 410 12.38 62.40 -0.95
N MET A 411 11.80 61.55 -1.80
CA MET A 411 12.50 60.83 -2.88
C MET A 411 12.23 61.45 -4.26
N GLU A 412 11.34 62.43 -4.33
CA GLU A 412 10.96 63.18 -5.53
C GLU A 412 10.87 64.66 -5.20
N SER A 413 11.13 65.52 -6.19
CA SER A 413 10.95 66.96 -6.05
C SER A 413 9.49 67.38 -6.30
N LEU A 414 9.01 68.36 -5.55
CA LEU A 414 7.72 69.02 -5.73
C LEU A 414 7.92 70.54 -5.65
N PRO A 415 7.98 71.27 -6.79
CA PRO A 415 8.29 72.70 -6.79
C PRO A 415 7.23 73.59 -6.14
N LYS A 416 5.94 73.20 -6.24
CA LYS A 416 4.82 73.96 -5.68
C LYS A 416 3.55 73.12 -5.61
N GLY A 417 2.65 73.46 -4.69
CA GLY A 417 1.30 72.90 -4.62
C GLY A 417 1.24 71.59 -3.85
N LYS A 418 0.15 70.85 -4.03
CA LYS A 418 -0.17 69.63 -3.27
C LYS A 418 -0.18 68.43 -4.20
N GLN A 419 0.65 67.43 -3.93
CA GLN A 419 0.73 66.22 -4.74
C GLN A 419 1.19 65.01 -3.92
N LEU A 420 0.86 63.83 -4.42
CA LEU A 420 1.41 62.58 -3.95
C LEU A 420 2.84 62.42 -4.50
N ILE A 421 3.83 62.23 -3.63
CA ILE A 421 5.23 61.98 -4.03
C ILE A 421 5.82 60.79 -3.27
N ARG A 422 6.91 60.20 -3.78
CA ARG A 422 7.63 59.16 -3.03
C ARG A 422 8.38 59.73 -1.83
N ILE A 423 8.25 59.05 -0.70
CA ILE A 423 8.86 59.37 0.58
C ILE A 423 9.52 58.11 1.11
N LEU A 424 10.77 58.24 1.57
CA LEU A 424 11.42 57.24 2.39
C LEU A 424 11.04 57.51 3.84
N VAL A 425 10.14 56.69 4.40
CA VAL A 425 9.70 56.77 5.79
C VAL A 425 10.77 56.18 6.69
N THR A 426 11.09 56.93 7.73
CA THR A 426 11.91 56.48 8.84
C THR A 426 11.31 57.08 10.10
N LEU A 427 10.67 56.29 10.95
CA LEU A 427 10.31 56.74 12.29
C LEU A 427 11.59 56.85 13.14
N GLN A 428 11.77 58.01 13.77
CA GLN A 428 12.94 58.37 14.58
C GLN A 428 12.59 58.58 16.04
#